data_AF-A0A819M1Y1-F1
#
_entry.id   AF-A0A819M1Y1-F1
#
_cell.length_a   1.000
_cell.length_b   1.000
_cell.length_c   1.000
_cell.angle_alpha   90.00
_cell.angle_beta   90.00
_cell.angle_gamma   90.00
#
_symmetry.space_group_name_H-M   'P 1'
#
loop_
_entity.id
_entity.type
_entity.pdbx_description
1 polymer ?
#
loop_
_entity_poly.entity_id
_entity_poly.type
_entity_poly.pdbx_seq_one_letter_code
_entity_poly.pdbx_strand_id
1 'polypeptide(L)'
;MSIALDQQFKIEKKGIMEERVPVLHPSGMEHHYFVTYISLPSDVEDGAAVEQWIERMTFIQEDLSWLLQQNHTKFWCEVAFNKDFHSMFDSYLRYAPRPQRCIGIDNYSSIENGKVLEDSVSQLMFMCILRLSTHKESAENFFTPEGFGHVIYDNYIFDIPRLFDICSLYAINNKELLSKMIGNIFKQQEGYTRDLSDAIKSIKDVVTKRMKVFLTQTGPKKLNTTATSSSQELIDLLYYILDLRRFSFNASMLSALIHSFETFLRAYERVQQSNEISDNIDIFEEAKYETIVLFNDLLTSCCVDKLLINENKSENVESINNIFSLLIIEKRFLAAYEDYFSLVQIIDTVHQTTDLLDDQQIKFYTDGVKQAIELYGTPSCKRKLSSEQPS
;
A
#
# COMPACT_ATOMS: atom_id res chain seq x y z
N MET A 1 -31.03 19.60 16.53
CA MET A 1 -29.69 19.17 16.06
C MET A 1 -29.72 17.66 16.01
N SER A 2 -29.21 17.04 14.94
CA SER A 2 -29.04 15.58 14.94
C SER A 2 -27.92 15.19 15.92
N ILE A 3 -28.05 14.04 16.55
CA ILE A 3 -27.10 13.49 17.54
C ILE A 3 -26.21 12.48 16.81
N ALA A 4 -24.90 12.53 17.06
CA ALA A 4 -23.94 11.60 16.46
C ALA A 4 -24.18 10.15 16.92
N LEU A 5 -23.96 9.16 16.05
CA LEU A 5 -24.30 7.75 16.30
C LEU A 5 -23.63 7.19 17.57
N ASP A 6 -22.36 7.53 17.82
CA ASP A 6 -21.60 7.16 19.02
C ASP A 6 -22.19 7.71 20.33
N GLN A 7 -23.07 8.71 20.24
CA GLN A 7 -23.73 9.36 21.38
C GLN A 7 -25.22 9.00 21.46
N GLN A 8 -25.75 8.20 20.53
CA GLN A 8 -27.13 7.76 20.53
C GLN A 8 -27.32 6.57 21.46
N PHE A 9 -28.44 6.55 22.19
CA PHE A 9 -28.81 5.47 23.10
C PHE A 9 -30.24 5.01 22.84
N LYS A 10 -30.48 3.70 22.97
CA LYS A 10 -31.81 3.07 22.99
C LYS A 10 -32.09 2.51 24.39
N ILE A 11 -33.38 2.32 24.70
CA ILE A 11 -33.80 1.63 25.92
C ILE A 11 -34.06 0.17 25.55
N GLU A 12 -33.35 -0.74 26.20
CA GLU A 12 -33.53 -2.19 26.03
C GLU A 12 -34.19 -2.76 27.28
N LYS A 13 -35.25 -3.56 27.09
CA LYS A 13 -35.96 -4.22 28.19
C LYS A 13 -35.33 -5.57 28.49
N LYS A 14 -34.74 -5.72 29.68
CA LYS A 14 -34.30 -7.02 30.23
C LYS A 14 -35.26 -7.43 31.34
N GLY A 15 -36.37 -8.05 30.96
CA GLY A 15 -37.44 -8.42 31.88
C GLY A 15 -38.22 -7.20 32.39
N ILE A 16 -38.12 -6.91 33.69
CA ILE A 16 -38.79 -5.75 34.34
C ILE A 16 -37.88 -4.50 34.33
N MET A 17 -36.56 -4.66 34.09
CA MET A 17 -35.61 -3.55 34.11
C MET A 17 -35.43 -2.96 32.70
N GLU A 18 -35.43 -1.63 32.63
CA GLU A 18 -35.10 -0.86 31.44
C GLU A 18 -33.65 -0.38 31.56
N GLU A 19 -32.80 -0.79 30.61
CA GLU A 19 -31.39 -0.40 30.55
C GLU A 19 -31.17 0.53 29.36
N ARG A 20 -30.41 1.62 29.59
CA ARG A 20 -30.02 2.55 28.54
C ARG A 20 -28.73 2.02 27.89
N VAL A 21 -28.82 1.53 26.67
CA VAL A 21 -27.69 0.94 25.92
C VAL A 21 -27.35 1.81 24.69
N PRO A 22 -26.09 1.84 24.25
CA PRO A 22 -25.72 2.50 23.00
C PRO A 22 -26.52 1.95 21.82
N VAL A 23 -26.79 2.80 20.83
CA VAL A 23 -27.45 2.36 19.59
C VAL A 23 -26.52 1.46 18.76
N LEU A 24 -25.22 1.79 18.71
CA LEU A 24 -24.19 0.91 18.17
C LEU A 24 -23.92 -0.20 19.18
N HIS A 25 -24.57 -1.35 18.98
CA HIS A 25 -24.53 -2.47 19.92
C HIS A 25 -24.70 -3.79 19.16
N PRO A 26 -24.12 -4.92 19.62
CA PRO A 26 -24.30 -6.23 18.97
C PRO A 26 -25.76 -6.65 18.76
N SER A 27 -26.68 -6.22 19.64
CA SER A 27 -28.13 -6.48 19.47
C SER A 27 -28.77 -5.70 18.31
N GLY A 28 -28.03 -4.80 17.66
CA GLY A 28 -28.45 -4.06 16.47
C GLY A 28 -28.04 -4.71 15.15
N MET A 29 -27.30 -5.83 15.17
CA MET A 29 -27.01 -6.63 13.97
C MET A 29 -28.26 -7.31 13.44
N GLU A 30 -28.34 -7.50 12.13
CA GLU A 30 -29.41 -8.29 11.48
C GLU A 30 -29.04 -9.78 11.38
N HIS A 31 -27.84 -10.17 11.87
CA HIS A 31 -27.30 -11.53 11.81
C HIS A 31 -27.23 -12.08 10.37
N HIS A 32 -26.86 -11.21 9.43
CA HIS A 32 -26.69 -11.58 8.03
C HIS A 32 -25.45 -12.46 7.86
N TYR A 33 -25.54 -13.52 7.06
CA TYR A 33 -24.40 -14.43 6.86
C TYR A 33 -23.58 -13.98 5.64
N PHE A 34 -22.26 -13.92 5.78
CA PHE A 34 -21.35 -13.57 4.68
C PHE A 34 -20.44 -14.76 4.37
N VAL A 35 -20.39 -15.18 3.10
CA VAL A 35 -19.45 -16.21 2.65
C VAL A 35 -18.06 -15.63 2.42
N THR A 36 -17.01 -16.45 2.62
CA THR A 36 -15.64 -16.04 2.33
C THR A 36 -15.36 -15.98 0.82
N TYR A 37 -14.56 -15.01 0.39
CA TYR A 37 -14.13 -14.88 -1.00
C TYR A 37 -13.16 -16.01 -1.39
N ILE A 38 -13.24 -16.43 -2.66
CA ILE A 38 -12.28 -17.35 -3.29
C ILE A 38 -11.78 -16.76 -4.60
N SER A 39 -10.48 -16.95 -4.89
CA SER A 39 -9.91 -16.56 -6.18
C SER A 39 -10.47 -17.39 -7.32
N LEU A 40 -10.40 -16.85 -8.53
CA LEU A 40 -10.69 -17.60 -9.74
C LEU A 40 -9.80 -18.86 -9.80
N PRO A 41 -10.34 -20.05 -10.12
CA PRO A 41 -9.53 -21.25 -10.26
C PRO A 41 -8.44 -21.08 -11.33
N SER A 42 -7.27 -21.66 -11.08
CA SER A 42 -6.16 -21.62 -12.04
C SER A 42 -6.44 -22.47 -13.27
N ASP A 43 -7.19 -23.56 -13.10
CA ASP A 43 -7.70 -24.39 -14.18
C ASP A 43 -9.17 -24.02 -14.45
N VAL A 44 -9.40 -23.25 -15.50
CA VAL A 44 -10.74 -22.82 -15.91
C VAL A 44 -11.51 -23.90 -16.66
N GLU A 45 -10.88 -25.03 -16.99
CA GLU A 45 -11.56 -26.19 -17.58
C GLU A 45 -12.27 -27.04 -16.51
N ASP A 46 -11.93 -26.88 -15.24
CA ASP A 46 -12.67 -27.47 -14.12
C ASP A 46 -14.00 -26.72 -13.91
N GLY A 47 -15.02 -27.16 -14.66
CA GLY A 47 -16.35 -26.58 -14.60
C GLY A 47 -16.96 -26.54 -13.19
N ALA A 48 -16.65 -27.53 -12.33
CA ALA A 48 -17.18 -27.54 -10.97
C ALA A 48 -16.53 -26.45 -10.09
N ALA A 49 -15.22 -26.24 -10.24
CA ALA A 49 -14.52 -25.16 -9.55
C ALA A 49 -14.98 -23.77 -10.03
N VAL A 50 -15.23 -23.63 -11.34
CA VAL A 50 -15.76 -22.39 -11.93
C VAL A 50 -17.19 -22.12 -11.43
N GLU A 51 -18.08 -23.11 -11.42
CA GLU A 51 -19.44 -22.99 -10.88
C GLU A 51 -19.44 -22.57 -9.40
N GLN A 52 -18.59 -23.19 -8.59
CA GLN A 52 -18.41 -22.81 -7.19
C GLN A 52 -17.95 -21.35 -7.04
N TRP A 53 -17.01 -20.91 -7.88
CA TRP A 53 -16.55 -19.52 -7.90
C TRP A 53 -17.68 -18.56 -8.26
N ILE A 54 -18.46 -18.86 -9.31
CA ILE A 54 -19.60 -18.02 -9.74
C ILE A 54 -20.64 -17.92 -8.62
N GLU A 55 -21.05 -19.04 -8.02
CA GLU A 55 -22.06 -19.06 -6.95
C GLU A 55 -21.60 -18.20 -5.76
N ARG A 56 -20.35 -18.39 -5.33
CA ARG A 56 -19.79 -17.67 -4.19
C ARG A 56 -19.63 -16.17 -4.45
N MET A 57 -19.20 -15.79 -5.65
CA MET A 57 -19.12 -14.39 -6.07
C MET A 57 -20.50 -13.74 -6.14
N THR A 58 -21.52 -14.48 -6.58
CA THR A 58 -22.91 -14.01 -6.62
C THR A 58 -23.45 -13.74 -5.22
N PHE A 59 -23.23 -14.65 -4.26
CA PHE A 59 -23.60 -14.39 -2.86
C PHE A 59 -22.91 -13.15 -2.30
N ILE A 60 -21.60 -12.99 -2.52
CA ILE A 60 -20.87 -11.81 -2.07
C ILE A 60 -21.43 -10.53 -2.70
N GLN A 61 -21.75 -10.57 -4.00
CA GLN A 61 -22.35 -9.43 -4.70
C GLN A 61 -23.69 -9.02 -4.07
N GLU A 62 -24.57 -9.99 -3.82
CA GLU A 62 -25.87 -9.79 -3.19
C GLU A 62 -25.73 -9.26 -1.75
N ASP A 63 -24.83 -9.85 -0.97
CA ASP A 63 -24.57 -9.50 0.43
C ASP A 63 -24.00 -8.07 0.56
N LEU A 64 -23.04 -7.71 -0.29
CA LEU A 64 -22.49 -6.34 -0.30
C LEU A 64 -23.53 -5.32 -0.77
N SER A 65 -24.36 -5.67 -1.74
CA SER A 65 -25.46 -4.82 -2.19
C SER A 65 -26.48 -4.60 -1.07
N TRP A 66 -26.86 -5.66 -0.35
CA TRP A 66 -27.73 -5.58 0.82
C TRP A 66 -27.11 -4.71 1.92
N LEU A 67 -25.81 -4.89 2.20
CA LEU A 67 -25.11 -4.15 3.24
C LEU A 67 -25.09 -2.64 2.93
N LEU A 68 -24.82 -2.26 1.68
CA LEU A 68 -24.82 -0.86 1.23
C LEU A 68 -26.22 -0.22 1.29
N GLN A 69 -27.29 -1.01 1.15
CA GLN A 69 -28.66 -0.53 1.28
C GLN A 69 -29.09 -0.31 2.73
N GLN A 70 -28.33 -0.81 3.72
CA GLN A 70 -28.67 -0.59 5.12
C GLN A 70 -28.57 0.88 5.51
N ASN A 71 -29.46 1.30 6.41
CA ASN A 71 -29.36 2.61 7.04
C ASN A 71 -28.05 2.71 7.85
N HIS A 72 -27.62 3.94 8.13
CA HIS A 72 -26.35 4.23 8.79
C HIS A 72 -26.13 3.39 10.06
N THR A 73 -27.10 3.36 10.98
CA THR A 73 -26.99 2.59 12.22
C THR A 73 -26.81 1.10 11.98
N LYS A 74 -27.68 0.50 11.14
CA LYS A 74 -27.65 -0.95 10.88
C LYS A 74 -26.36 -1.35 10.17
N PHE A 75 -25.93 -0.56 9.19
CA PHE A 75 -24.65 -0.76 8.52
C PHE A 75 -23.51 -0.83 9.54
N TRP A 76 -23.41 0.16 10.43
CA TRP A 76 -22.33 0.23 11.43
C TRP A 76 -22.41 -0.87 12.49
N CYS A 77 -23.62 -1.28 12.92
CA CYS A 77 -23.76 -2.46 13.78
C CYS A 77 -23.26 -3.74 13.08
N GLU A 78 -23.58 -3.91 11.81
CA GLU A 78 -23.17 -5.09 11.05
C GLU A 78 -21.64 -5.14 10.90
N VAL A 79 -21.02 -4.07 10.41
CA VAL A 79 -19.57 -4.07 10.13
C VAL A 79 -18.68 -4.06 11.38
N ALA A 80 -19.19 -3.61 12.53
CA ALA A 80 -18.43 -3.55 13.76
C ALA A 80 -18.47 -4.87 14.54
N PHE A 81 -19.53 -5.68 14.37
CA PHE A 81 -19.78 -6.82 15.26
C PHE A 81 -19.97 -8.15 14.52
N ASN A 82 -20.22 -8.15 13.20
CA ASN A 82 -20.39 -9.37 12.43
C ASN A 82 -19.05 -9.99 12.01
N LYS A 83 -18.73 -11.16 12.58
CA LYS A 83 -17.49 -11.89 12.31
C LYS A 83 -17.41 -12.49 10.90
N ASP A 84 -18.56 -12.81 10.32
CA ASP A 84 -18.63 -13.36 8.96
C ASP A 84 -18.29 -12.26 7.96
N PHE A 85 -18.77 -11.02 8.21
CA PHE A 85 -18.36 -9.85 7.44
C PHE A 85 -16.83 -9.67 7.48
N HIS A 86 -16.20 -9.70 8.66
CA HIS A 86 -14.74 -9.60 8.75
C HIS A 86 -14.02 -10.73 8.01
N SER A 87 -14.53 -11.96 8.10
CA SER A 87 -13.94 -13.11 7.41
C SER A 87 -14.04 -12.98 5.88
N MET A 88 -15.18 -12.49 5.39
CA MET A 88 -15.37 -12.17 3.97
C MET A 88 -14.46 -11.02 3.54
N PHE A 89 -14.37 -9.95 4.34
CA PHE A 89 -13.51 -8.80 4.05
C PHE A 89 -12.02 -9.19 3.99
N ASP A 90 -11.54 -9.94 4.97
CA ASP A 90 -10.16 -10.44 5.01
C ASP A 90 -9.84 -11.37 3.84
N SER A 91 -10.74 -12.30 3.54
CA SER A 91 -10.54 -13.22 2.41
C SER A 91 -10.57 -12.47 1.07
N TYR A 92 -11.46 -11.49 0.89
CA TYR A 92 -11.50 -10.65 -0.30
C TYR A 92 -10.20 -9.87 -0.44
N LEU A 93 -9.83 -9.10 0.60
CA LEU A 93 -8.62 -8.29 0.57
C LEU A 93 -7.39 -9.14 0.31
N ARG A 94 -7.30 -10.35 0.86
CA ARG A 94 -6.15 -11.24 0.63
C ARG A 94 -6.11 -11.81 -0.79
N TYR A 95 -7.24 -12.28 -1.33
CA TYR A 95 -7.26 -13.17 -2.50
C TYR A 95 -7.77 -12.53 -3.79
N ALA A 96 -8.33 -11.31 -3.75
CA ALA A 96 -8.79 -10.61 -4.95
C ALA A 96 -7.66 -10.41 -5.96
N PRO A 97 -7.92 -10.43 -7.28
CA PRO A 97 -6.88 -10.21 -8.28
C PRO A 97 -6.26 -8.82 -8.13
N ARG A 98 -4.91 -8.72 -8.14
CA ARG A 98 -4.22 -7.44 -8.12
C ARG A 98 -3.92 -7.02 -9.56
N PRO A 99 -4.26 -5.80 -10.01
CA PRO A 99 -4.10 -5.40 -11.42
C PRO A 99 -2.70 -5.67 -11.99
N GLN A 100 -1.65 -5.41 -11.22
CA GLN A 100 -0.24 -5.62 -11.55
C GLN A 100 0.19 -7.09 -11.68
N ARG A 101 -0.54 -8.01 -11.04
CA ARG A 101 -0.28 -9.46 -11.13
C ARG A 101 -1.10 -10.15 -12.22
N CYS A 102 -2.07 -9.43 -12.81
CA CYS A 102 -3.00 -9.97 -13.80
C CYS A 102 -2.72 -9.46 -15.22
N ILE A 103 -1.64 -8.70 -15.44
CA ILE A 103 -1.26 -8.23 -16.78
C ILE A 103 -1.00 -9.45 -17.68
N GLY A 104 -1.84 -9.63 -18.70
CA GLY A 104 -1.73 -10.73 -19.67
C GLY A 104 -2.38 -12.05 -19.28
N ILE A 105 -3.06 -12.14 -18.13
CA ILE A 105 -3.80 -13.32 -17.69
C ILE A 105 -5.30 -13.01 -17.74
N ASP A 106 -5.95 -13.26 -18.88
CA ASP A 106 -7.40 -13.12 -19.03
C ASP A 106 -8.10 -14.48 -18.91
N ASN A 107 -7.96 -15.12 -17.74
CA ASN A 107 -8.70 -16.34 -17.42
C ASN A 107 -10.21 -16.08 -17.33
N TYR A 108 -10.63 -14.82 -17.19
CA TYR A 108 -12.03 -14.43 -17.11
C TYR A 108 -12.73 -14.48 -18.46
N SER A 109 -12.02 -14.27 -19.58
CA SER A 109 -12.56 -14.36 -20.94
C SER A 109 -13.21 -15.71 -21.26
N SER A 110 -12.79 -16.78 -20.57
CA SER A 110 -13.30 -18.14 -20.76
C SER A 110 -14.58 -18.43 -19.97
N ILE A 111 -15.02 -17.50 -19.12
CA ILE A 111 -16.18 -17.65 -18.24
C ILE A 111 -17.22 -16.61 -18.62
N GLU A 112 -18.43 -17.06 -18.95
CA GLU A 112 -19.52 -16.15 -19.32
C GLU A 112 -19.79 -15.14 -18.19
N ASN A 113 -19.69 -13.85 -18.51
CA ASN A 113 -19.83 -12.73 -17.57
C ASN A 113 -18.86 -12.76 -16.36
N GLY A 114 -17.82 -13.59 -16.36
CA GLY A 114 -16.91 -13.74 -15.22
C GLY A 114 -16.23 -12.43 -14.84
N LYS A 115 -15.73 -11.67 -15.83
CA LYS A 115 -15.11 -10.36 -15.58
C LYS A 115 -16.12 -9.34 -15.02
N VAL A 116 -17.36 -9.34 -15.54
CA VAL A 116 -18.44 -8.44 -15.09
C VAL A 116 -18.80 -8.71 -13.64
N LEU A 117 -18.89 -9.98 -13.25
CA LEU A 117 -19.16 -10.37 -11.87
C LEU A 117 -18.02 -9.94 -10.93
N GLU A 118 -16.77 -10.16 -11.33
CA GLU A 118 -15.60 -9.70 -10.57
C GLU A 118 -15.59 -8.17 -10.40
N ASP A 119 -15.79 -7.42 -11.50
CA ASP A 119 -15.83 -5.96 -11.46
C ASP A 119 -16.96 -5.46 -10.54
N SER A 120 -18.11 -6.12 -10.58
CA SER A 120 -19.24 -5.75 -9.74
C SER A 120 -18.95 -5.96 -8.26
N VAL A 121 -18.39 -7.12 -7.88
CA VAL A 121 -17.97 -7.39 -6.49
C VAL A 121 -16.89 -6.40 -6.06
N SER A 122 -15.91 -6.13 -6.92
CA SER A 122 -14.83 -5.17 -6.66
C SER A 122 -15.35 -3.76 -6.44
N GLN A 123 -16.29 -3.30 -7.26
CA GLN A 123 -16.94 -2.01 -7.11
C GLN A 123 -17.76 -1.90 -5.82
N LEU A 124 -18.56 -2.92 -5.50
CA LEU A 124 -19.37 -2.94 -4.28
C LEU A 124 -18.49 -2.96 -3.03
N MET A 125 -17.40 -3.72 -3.04
CA MET A 125 -16.43 -3.75 -1.96
C MET A 125 -15.77 -2.37 -1.78
N PHE A 126 -15.34 -1.73 -2.87
CA PHE A 126 -14.77 -0.38 -2.81
C PHE A 126 -15.76 0.63 -2.22
N MET A 127 -17.04 0.56 -2.59
CA MET A 127 -18.09 1.42 -2.02
C MET A 127 -18.31 1.14 -0.52
N CYS A 128 -18.21 -0.12 -0.08
CA CYS A 128 -18.25 -0.45 1.35
C CYS A 128 -17.07 0.20 2.08
N ILE A 129 -15.85 0.08 1.56
CA ILE A 129 -14.65 0.69 2.14
C ILE A 129 -14.77 2.22 2.18
N LEU A 130 -15.33 2.84 1.12
CA LEU A 130 -15.61 4.27 1.08
C LEU A 130 -16.54 4.67 2.24
N ARG A 131 -17.64 3.94 2.45
CA ARG A 131 -18.57 4.19 3.56
C ARG A 131 -17.91 4.00 4.92
N LEU A 132 -17.13 2.92 5.09
CA LEU A 132 -16.35 2.63 6.31
C LEU A 132 -15.31 3.72 6.62
N SER A 133 -14.78 4.38 5.60
CA SER A 133 -13.81 5.47 5.75
C SER A 133 -14.46 6.86 5.95
N THR A 134 -15.79 6.95 5.95
CA THR A 134 -16.53 8.21 5.97
C THR A 134 -17.25 8.40 7.31
N HIS A 135 -16.69 9.23 8.19
CA HIS A 135 -17.27 9.51 9.52
C HIS A 135 -18.56 10.35 9.48
N LYS A 136 -18.86 11.00 8.34
CA LYS A 136 -20.03 11.86 8.13
C LYS A 136 -20.70 11.54 6.80
N GLU A 137 -21.65 10.60 6.83
CA GLU A 137 -22.41 10.17 5.65
C GLU A 137 -23.44 11.22 5.21
N SER A 138 -24.05 11.91 6.18
CA SER A 138 -24.96 13.05 5.93
C SER A 138 -24.96 14.05 7.09
N ALA A 139 -25.80 15.09 7.03
CA ALA A 139 -25.99 16.01 8.15
C ALA A 139 -26.68 15.34 9.35
N GLU A 140 -27.41 14.26 9.12
CA GLU A 140 -28.18 13.53 10.13
C GLU A 140 -27.47 12.24 10.57
N ASN A 141 -26.69 11.64 9.67
CA ASN A 141 -26.00 10.36 9.86
C ASN A 141 -24.49 10.57 9.91
N PHE A 142 -23.94 10.62 11.12
CA PHE A 142 -22.53 10.88 11.34
C PHE A 142 -22.07 10.38 12.71
N PHE A 143 -20.76 10.29 12.88
CA PHE A 143 -20.07 10.11 14.15
C PHE A 143 -19.40 11.40 14.58
N THR A 144 -19.14 11.55 15.88
CA THR A 144 -18.07 12.45 16.30
C THR A 144 -16.72 11.97 15.73
N PRO A 145 -15.78 12.89 15.43
CA PRO A 145 -14.41 12.54 15.03
C PRO A 145 -13.76 11.44 15.89
N GLU A 146 -13.80 11.62 17.22
CA GLU A 146 -13.23 10.69 18.21
C GLU A 146 -13.99 9.36 18.25
N GLY A 147 -15.33 9.41 18.28
CA GLY A 147 -16.17 8.21 18.28
C GLY A 147 -15.94 7.34 17.04
N PHE A 148 -15.80 7.95 15.85
CA PHE A 148 -15.44 7.22 14.64
C PHE A 148 -14.07 6.55 14.75
N GLY A 149 -13.06 7.29 15.24
CA GLY A 149 -11.70 6.76 15.45
C GLY A 149 -11.65 5.56 16.38
N HIS A 150 -12.45 5.57 17.46
CA HIS A 150 -12.62 4.42 18.35
C HIS A 150 -13.31 3.25 17.66
N VAL A 151 -14.44 3.49 16.98
CA VAL A 151 -15.20 2.41 16.33
C VAL A 151 -14.35 1.67 15.31
N ILE A 152 -13.62 2.37 14.45
CA ILE A 152 -12.82 1.71 13.40
C ILE A 152 -11.60 0.97 13.94
N TYR A 153 -11.01 1.45 15.05
CA TYR A 153 -9.79 0.90 15.65
C TYR A 153 -10.09 -0.25 16.59
N ASP A 154 -11.00 -0.04 17.56
CA ASP A 154 -11.27 -0.98 18.64
C ASP A 154 -12.06 -2.20 18.15
N ASN A 155 -12.83 -2.07 17.06
CA ASN A 155 -13.53 -3.19 16.43
C ASN A 155 -12.72 -3.80 15.27
N TYR A 156 -11.44 -3.45 15.11
CA TYR A 156 -10.58 -3.96 14.05
C TYR A 156 -11.22 -3.87 12.67
N ILE A 157 -11.92 -2.77 12.35
CA ILE A 157 -12.49 -2.56 11.01
C ILE A 157 -11.34 -2.33 10.03
N PHE A 158 -10.36 -1.52 10.44
CA PHE A 158 -9.10 -1.36 9.73
C PHE A 158 -7.94 -1.79 10.62
N ASP A 159 -6.92 -2.34 9.98
CA ASP A 159 -5.57 -2.50 10.50
C ASP A 159 -4.59 -2.17 9.38
N ILE A 160 -3.31 -2.04 9.71
CA ILE A 160 -2.30 -1.67 8.71
C ILE A 160 -2.25 -2.66 7.53
N PRO A 161 -2.24 -4.00 7.73
CA PRO A 161 -2.35 -4.96 6.62
C PRO A 161 -3.54 -4.73 5.68
N ARG A 162 -4.76 -4.52 6.22
CA ARG A 162 -5.94 -4.22 5.41
C ARG A 162 -5.77 -2.94 4.62
N LEU A 163 -5.23 -1.88 5.22
CA LEU A 163 -4.98 -0.63 4.51
C LEU A 163 -3.94 -0.82 3.37
N PHE A 164 -2.92 -1.66 3.57
CA PHE A 164 -1.98 -2.05 2.50
C PHE A 164 -2.70 -2.77 1.37
N ASP A 165 -3.52 -3.77 1.67
CA ASP A 165 -4.25 -4.53 0.65
C ASP A 165 -5.23 -3.65 -0.12
N ILE A 166 -5.98 -2.78 0.55
CA ILE A 166 -6.88 -1.81 -0.08
C ILE A 166 -6.12 -0.90 -1.06
N CYS A 167 -4.94 -0.42 -0.66
CA CYS A 167 -4.09 0.38 -1.56
C CYS A 167 -3.58 -0.43 -2.75
N SER A 168 -3.16 -1.67 -2.53
CA SER A 168 -2.71 -2.56 -3.61
C SER A 168 -3.79 -2.83 -4.65
N LEU A 169 -5.06 -2.90 -4.22
CA LEU A 169 -6.22 -3.20 -5.07
C LEU A 169 -6.68 -1.96 -5.84
N TYR A 170 -6.79 -0.80 -5.17
CA TYR A 170 -7.57 0.32 -5.70
C TYR A 170 -6.76 1.58 -6.04
N ALA A 171 -5.48 1.68 -5.66
CA ALA A 171 -4.71 2.92 -5.84
C ALA A 171 -4.46 3.31 -7.30
N ILE A 172 -4.42 2.34 -8.22
CA ILE A 172 -4.15 2.61 -9.65
C ILE A 172 -5.28 3.45 -10.26
N ASN A 173 -6.53 3.08 -10.00
CA ASN A 173 -7.70 3.71 -10.64
C ASN A 173 -8.37 4.78 -9.77
N ASN A 174 -8.17 4.75 -8.44
CA ASN A 174 -8.92 5.58 -7.49
C ASN A 174 -8.03 6.43 -6.57
N LYS A 175 -6.80 6.75 -6.98
CA LYS A 175 -5.77 7.40 -6.13
C LYS A 175 -6.28 8.59 -5.32
N GLU A 176 -6.99 9.54 -5.95
CA GLU A 176 -7.44 10.76 -5.27
C GLU A 176 -8.48 10.48 -4.18
N LEU A 177 -9.50 9.67 -4.51
CA LEU A 177 -10.55 9.32 -3.57
C LEU A 177 -9.98 8.45 -2.44
N LEU A 178 -9.15 7.46 -2.78
CA LEU A 178 -8.50 6.60 -1.81
C LEU A 178 -7.59 7.41 -0.87
N SER A 179 -6.87 8.41 -1.39
CA SER A 179 -6.08 9.33 -0.55
C SER A 179 -6.93 10.05 0.49
N LYS A 180 -8.13 10.51 0.12
CA LYS A 180 -9.07 11.12 1.07
C LYS A 180 -9.60 10.11 2.09
N MET A 181 -9.92 8.88 1.65
CA MET A 181 -10.41 7.79 2.51
C MET A 181 -9.37 7.44 3.60
N ILE A 182 -8.15 7.11 3.18
CA ILE A 182 -7.06 6.77 4.10
C ILE A 182 -6.66 7.99 4.95
N GLY A 183 -6.61 9.18 4.35
CA GLY A 183 -6.34 10.41 5.08
C GLY A 183 -7.36 10.67 6.18
N ASN A 184 -8.66 10.39 5.95
CA ASN A 184 -9.66 10.51 7.01
C ASN A 184 -9.44 9.47 8.11
N ILE A 185 -9.13 8.21 7.78
CA ILE A 185 -8.84 7.16 8.78
C ILE A 185 -7.69 7.58 9.71
N PHE A 186 -6.55 7.98 9.14
CA PHE A 186 -5.39 8.41 9.93
C PHE A 186 -5.64 9.70 10.70
N LYS A 187 -6.44 10.62 10.15
CA LYS A 187 -6.78 11.88 10.82
C LYS A 187 -7.65 11.67 12.06
N GLN A 188 -8.60 10.73 12.00
CA GLN A 188 -9.51 10.49 13.13
C GLN A 188 -8.94 9.52 14.17
N GLN A 189 -7.88 8.78 13.84
CA GLN A 189 -7.26 7.81 14.73
C GLN A 189 -5.73 7.82 14.58
N GLU A 190 -5.06 8.49 15.51
CA GLU A 190 -3.59 8.64 15.51
C GLU A 190 -2.87 7.30 15.76
N GLY A 191 -3.52 6.32 16.39
CA GLY A 191 -2.97 4.99 16.66
C GLY A 191 -2.43 4.29 15.40
N TYR A 192 -3.08 4.51 14.25
CA TYR A 192 -2.61 3.95 12.97
C TYR A 192 -1.25 4.49 12.54
N THR A 193 -0.87 5.71 12.90
CA THR A 193 0.47 6.25 12.60
C THR A 193 1.55 5.47 13.34
N ARG A 194 1.31 5.15 14.61
CA ARG A 194 2.21 4.32 15.42
C ARG A 194 2.27 2.90 14.85
N ASP A 195 1.11 2.30 14.61
CA ASP A 195 1.02 0.91 14.12
C ASP A 195 1.66 0.78 12.74
N LEU A 196 1.58 1.82 11.90
CA LEU A 196 2.29 1.89 10.63
C LEU A 196 3.80 1.92 10.81
N SER A 197 4.31 2.73 11.74
CA SER A 197 5.74 2.78 12.05
C SER A 197 6.26 1.40 12.46
N ASP A 198 5.51 0.66 13.27
CA ASP A 198 5.87 -0.68 13.71
C ASP A 198 5.75 -1.72 12.60
N ALA A 199 4.71 -1.62 11.76
CA ALA A 199 4.58 -2.44 10.57
C ALA A 199 5.78 -2.26 9.63
N ILE A 200 6.21 -1.02 9.37
CA ILE A 200 7.33 -0.72 8.49
C ILE A 200 8.66 -1.31 9.01
N LYS A 201 8.88 -1.35 10.33
CA LYS A 201 10.03 -2.04 10.92
C LYS A 201 9.99 -3.55 10.64
N SER A 202 8.83 -4.17 10.85
CA SER A 202 8.63 -5.59 10.54
C SER A 202 8.85 -5.88 9.04
N ILE A 203 8.34 -5.00 8.18
CA ILE A 203 8.52 -5.07 6.72
C ILE A 203 10.01 -5.01 6.36
N LYS A 204 10.75 -4.07 6.95
CA LYS A 204 12.19 -3.93 6.76
C LYS A 204 12.93 -5.22 7.11
N ASP A 205 12.57 -5.85 8.22
CA ASP A 205 13.17 -7.11 8.67
C ASP A 205 12.84 -8.27 7.72
N VAL A 206 11.57 -8.35 7.26
CA VAL A 206 11.14 -9.38 6.31
C VAL A 206 11.86 -9.24 4.97
N VAL A 207 11.92 -8.03 4.39
CA VAL A 207 12.64 -7.77 3.14
C VAL A 207 14.12 -8.10 3.28
N THR A 208 14.75 -7.64 4.37
CA THR A 208 16.17 -7.91 4.64
C THR A 208 16.44 -9.41 4.79
N LYS A 209 15.56 -10.15 5.47
CA LYS A 209 15.67 -11.60 5.65
C LYS A 209 15.47 -12.35 4.34
N ARG A 210 14.43 -12.03 3.57
CA ARG A 210 14.18 -12.65 2.25
C ARG A 210 15.33 -12.39 1.29
N MET A 211 15.84 -11.16 1.27
CA MET A 211 17.02 -10.81 0.47
C MET A 211 18.26 -11.62 0.88
N LYS A 212 18.52 -11.79 2.17
CA LYS A 212 19.62 -12.67 2.65
C LYS A 212 19.44 -14.11 2.19
N VAL A 213 18.22 -14.65 2.27
CA VAL A 213 17.93 -16.03 1.83
C VAL A 213 18.18 -16.17 0.33
N PHE A 214 17.58 -15.30 -0.49
CA PHE A 214 17.77 -15.30 -1.95
C PHE A 214 19.26 -15.26 -2.33
N LEU A 215 20.07 -14.46 -1.64
CA LEU A 215 21.50 -14.30 -1.93
C LEU A 215 22.41 -15.41 -1.38
N THR A 216 21.99 -16.12 -0.33
CA THR A 216 22.80 -17.17 0.34
C THR A 216 22.49 -18.59 -0.16
N GLN A 217 21.48 -18.76 -1.02
CA GLN A 217 21.17 -20.02 -1.71
C GLN A 217 22.20 -20.40 -2.80
N THR A 218 23.48 -20.10 -2.61
CA THR A 218 24.60 -20.53 -3.47
C THR A 218 25.21 -21.89 -3.07
N GLY A 219 24.59 -22.61 -2.12
CA GLY A 219 24.97 -23.98 -1.74
C GLY A 219 24.13 -25.05 -2.46
N PRO A 220 24.64 -26.29 -2.60
CA PRO A 220 23.93 -27.37 -3.29
C PRO A 220 22.55 -27.61 -2.66
N LYS A 221 21.50 -27.51 -3.48
CA LYS A 221 20.09 -27.67 -3.08
C LYS A 221 19.91 -29.05 -2.40
N LYS A 222 19.63 -29.07 -1.10
CA LYS A 222 19.17 -30.29 -0.42
C LYS A 222 17.75 -30.58 -0.92
N LEU A 223 17.54 -31.79 -1.43
CA LEU A 223 16.32 -32.24 -2.14
C LEU A 223 14.99 -32.20 -1.35
N ASN A 224 14.94 -31.77 -0.08
CA ASN A 224 13.81 -32.08 0.82
C ASN A 224 13.19 -30.87 1.53
N THR A 225 13.03 -29.75 0.84
CA THR A 225 12.08 -28.70 1.28
C THR A 225 11.33 -28.22 0.04
N THR A 226 10.03 -28.02 0.16
CA THR A 226 9.16 -27.35 -0.83
C THR A 226 9.77 -25.98 -1.17
N ALA A 227 10.73 -25.97 -2.08
CA ALA A 227 11.51 -24.80 -2.42
C ALA A 227 10.73 -24.07 -3.50
N THR A 228 10.13 -22.94 -3.14
CA THR A 228 9.90 -21.86 -4.10
C THR A 228 11.18 -21.69 -4.90
N SER A 229 11.08 -21.65 -6.24
CA SER A 229 12.23 -21.30 -7.07
C SER A 229 12.76 -19.95 -6.61
N SER A 230 14.09 -19.78 -6.61
CA SER A 230 14.73 -18.48 -6.33
C SER A 230 14.07 -17.35 -7.13
N SER A 231 13.64 -17.64 -8.36
CA SER A 231 12.96 -16.70 -9.24
C SER A 231 11.57 -16.27 -8.75
N GLN A 232 10.79 -17.16 -8.14
CA GLN A 232 9.49 -16.77 -7.57
C GLN A 232 9.68 -15.88 -6.33
N GLU A 233 10.69 -16.16 -5.50
CA GLU A 233 11.02 -15.31 -4.34
C GLU A 233 11.43 -13.89 -4.78
N LEU A 234 12.15 -13.79 -5.91
CA LEU A 234 12.50 -12.53 -6.54
C LEU A 234 11.26 -11.78 -7.05
N ILE A 235 10.38 -12.45 -7.80
CA ILE A 235 9.14 -11.87 -8.33
C ILE A 235 8.25 -11.37 -7.19
N ASP A 236 8.08 -12.18 -6.14
CA ASP A 236 7.31 -11.80 -4.96
C ASP A 236 7.88 -10.54 -4.28
N LEU A 237 9.20 -10.41 -4.22
CA LEU A 237 9.85 -9.22 -3.68
C LEU A 237 9.62 -7.99 -4.56
N LEU A 238 9.67 -8.13 -5.88
CA LEU A 238 9.40 -7.03 -6.81
C LEU A 238 7.96 -6.54 -6.69
N TYR A 239 6.99 -7.47 -6.67
CA TYR A 239 5.59 -7.10 -6.41
C TYR A 239 5.39 -6.48 -5.04
N TYR A 240 6.11 -6.95 -4.03
CA TYR A 240 6.04 -6.35 -2.71
C TYR A 240 6.51 -4.88 -2.69
N ILE A 241 7.58 -4.56 -3.42
CA ILE A 241 8.06 -3.18 -3.60
C ILE A 241 7.00 -2.33 -4.32
N LEU A 242 6.38 -2.88 -5.36
CA LEU A 242 5.28 -2.22 -6.08
C LEU A 242 4.09 -1.93 -5.15
N ASP A 243 3.71 -2.89 -4.31
CA ASP A 243 2.58 -2.76 -3.37
C ASP A 243 2.85 -1.63 -2.33
N LEU A 244 4.09 -1.53 -1.83
CA LEU A 244 4.50 -0.47 -0.92
C LEU A 244 4.40 0.93 -1.55
N ARG A 245 4.79 1.05 -2.82
CA ARG A 245 4.66 2.31 -3.57
C ARG A 245 3.20 2.75 -3.68
N ARG A 246 2.28 1.81 -3.93
CA ARG A 246 0.84 2.07 -4.05
C ARG A 246 0.24 2.54 -2.73
N PHE A 247 0.76 2.08 -1.60
CA PHE A 247 0.35 2.55 -0.28
C PHE A 247 0.82 3.98 0.02
N SER A 248 1.96 4.40 -0.54
CA SER A 248 2.66 5.62 -0.16
C SER A 248 2.16 6.92 -0.82
N PHE A 249 0.88 7.04 -1.19
CA PHE A 249 0.34 8.29 -1.77
C PHE A 249 -0.03 9.35 -0.71
N ASN A 250 0.04 9.02 0.58
CA ASN A 250 -0.30 9.92 1.69
C ASN A 250 0.98 10.41 2.40
N ALA A 251 1.03 11.71 2.69
CA ALA A 251 2.18 12.35 3.34
C ALA A 251 2.53 11.76 4.73
N SER A 252 1.54 11.38 5.55
CA SER A 252 1.80 10.76 6.86
C SER A 252 2.47 9.39 6.69
N MET A 253 2.03 8.63 5.69
CA MET A 253 2.54 7.29 5.39
C MET A 253 3.92 7.33 4.76
N LEU A 254 4.16 8.28 3.85
CA LEU A 254 5.49 8.59 3.31
C LEU A 254 6.48 8.82 4.46
N SER A 255 6.14 9.63 5.47
CA SER A 255 7.07 9.91 6.57
C SER A 255 7.48 8.66 7.35
N ALA A 256 6.58 7.69 7.49
CA ALA A 256 6.88 6.44 8.19
C ALA A 256 7.83 5.52 7.38
N LEU A 257 7.84 5.63 6.04
CA LEU A 257 8.66 4.80 5.13
C LEU A 257 10.10 5.29 4.99
N ILE A 258 10.41 6.51 5.43
CA ILE A 258 11.74 7.12 5.31
C ILE A 258 12.86 6.25 5.90
N HIS A 259 12.58 5.57 7.02
CA HIS A 259 13.53 4.70 7.73
C HIS A 259 13.80 3.35 7.05
N SER A 260 13.00 3.00 6.04
CA SER A 260 13.14 1.77 5.24
C SER A 260 13.83 2.01 3.90
N PHE A 261 14.17 3.26 3.58
CA PHE A 261 14.77 3.62 2.29
C PHE A 261 16.06 2.85 1.98
N GLU A 262 16.99 2.76 2.94
CA GLU A 262 18.24 2.00 2.79
C GLU A 262 18.00 0.53 2.40
N THR A 263 16.91 -0.06 2.89
CA THR A 263 16.53 -1.45 2.56
C THR A 263 16.03 -1.56 1.12
N PHE A 264 15.26 -0.58 0.63
CA PHE A 264 14.82 -0.56 -0.78
C PHE A 264 15.99 -0.35 -1.74
N LEU A 265 16.93 0.54 -1.39
CA LEU A 265 18.15 0.75 -2.16
C LEU A 265 18.97 -0.53 -2.30
N ARG A 266 19.26 -1.18 -1.18
CA ARG A 266 20.03 -2.42 -1.17
C ARG A 266 19.30 -3.54 -1.88
N ALA A 267 17.97 -3.61 -1.75
CA ALA A 267 17.18 -4.59 -2.47
C ALA A 267 17.33 -4.38 -3.98
N TYR A 268 17.18 -3.15 -4.46
CA TYR A 268 17.39 -2.78 -5.86
C TYR A 268 18.78 -3.16 -6.37
N GLU A 269 19.85 -2.75 -5.67
CA GLU A 269 21.22 -3.03 -6.10
C GLU A 269 21.50 -4.53 -6.22
N ARG A 270 20.93 -5.32 -5.30
CA ARG A 270 21.14 -6.77 -5.23
C ARG A 270 20.33 -7.51 -6.29
N VAL A 271 19.08 -7.12 -6.52
CA VAL A 271 18.29 -7.69 -7.62
C VAL A 271 18.99 -7.45 -8.94
N GLN A 272 19.53 -6.24 -9.18
CA GLN A 272 20.21 -5.90 -10.43
C GLN A 272 21.50 -6.70 -10.71
N GLN A 273 22.03 -7.40 -9.70
CA GLN A 273 23.21 -8.27 -9.84
C GLN A 273 22.83 -9.74 -10.09
N SER A 274 21.54 -10.09 -10.01
CA SER A 274 21.05 -11.45 -10.25
C SER A 274 21.07 -11.80 -11.75
N ASN A 275 21.47 -13.02 -12.07
CA ASN A 275 21.39 -13.54 -13.43
C ASN A 275 19.94 -13.90 -13.84
N GLU A 276 19.02 -13.99 -12.88
CA GLU A 276 17.61 -14.37 -13.12
C GLU A 276 16.74 -13.20 -13.64
N ILE A 277 17.31 -12.01 -13.84
CA ILE A 277 16.59 -10.83 -14.35
C ILE A 277 16.16 -11.03 -15.81
N SER A 278 16.91 -11.79 -16.61
CA SER A 278 16.65 -11.94 -18.06
C SER A 278 15.22 -12.37 -18.35
N ASP A 279 14.67 -13.21 -17.48
CA ASP A 279 13.37 -13.83 -17.68
C ASP A 279 12.21 -12.95 -17.17
N ASN A 280 12.50 -11.90 -16.39
CA ASN A 280 11.52 -11.04 -15.73
C ASN A 280 11.88 -9.54 -15.85
N ILE A 281 12.50 -9.15 -16.96
CA ILE A 281 13.08 -7.81 -17.13
C ILE A 281 12.05 -6.68 -17.03
N ASP A 282 10.83 -6.90 -17.52
CA ASP A 282 9.77 -5.89 -17.51
C ASP A 282 9.31 -5.56 -16.09
N ILE A 283 9.05 -6.60 -15.27
CA ILE A 283 8.67 -6.46 -13.86
C ILE A 283 9.81 -5.77 -13.08
N PHE A 284 11.06 -6.12 -13.40
CA PHE A 284 12.21 -5.50 -12.76
C PHE A 284 12.33 -4.01 -13.10
N GLU A 285 12.21 -3.61 -14.37
CA GLU A 285 12.27 -2.20 -14.76
C GLU A 285 11.10 -1.40 -14.18
N GLU A 286 9.90 -1.98 -14.07
CA GLU A 286 8.76 -1.34 -13.40
C GLU A 286 9.02 -1.14 -11.90
N ALA A 287 9.46 -2.19 -11.19
CA ALA A 287 9.78 -2.11 -9.77
C ALA A 287 10.92 -1.13 -9.49
N LYS A 288 11.92 -1.08 -10.37
CA LYS A 288 13.00 -0.08 -10.34
C LYS A 288 12.44 1.33 -10.44
N TYR A 289 11.64 1.61 -11.46
CA TYR A 289 11.04 2.92 -11.67
C TYR A 289 10.22 3.34 -10.44
N GLU A 290 9.34 2.46 -9.96
CA GLU A 290 8.47 2.74 -8.81
C GLU A 290 9.25 2.91 -7.49
N THR A 291 10.41 2.25 -7.33
CA THR A 291 11.32 2.48 -6.19
C THR A 291 11.93 3.88 -6.24
N ILE A 292 12.39 4.30 -7.43
CA ILE A 292 12.98 5.62 -7.64
C ILE A 292 11.93 6.72 -7.40
N VAL A 293 10.72 6.53 -7.93
CA VAL A 293 9.59 7.46 -7.69
C VAL A 293 9.20 7.50 -6.23
N LEU A 294 9.06 6.34 -5.55
CA LEU A 294 8.78 6.28 -4.12
C LEU A 294 9.82 7.09 -3.34
N PHE A 295 11.10 6.92 -3.67
CA PHE A 295 12.15 7.67 -3.02
C PHE A 295 12.04 9.18 -3.25
N ASN A 296 11.82 9.62 -4.49
CA ASN A 296 11.65 11.04 -4.79
C ASN A 296 10.46 11.64 -4.03
N ASP A 297 9.33 10.95 -3.98
CA ASP A 297 8.14 11.37 -3.22
C ASP A 297 8.46 11.48 -1.71
N LEU A 298 9.21 10.52 -1.17
CA LEU A 298 9.66 10.54 0.23
C LEU A 298 10.56 11.75 0.50
N LEU A 299 11.57 11.97 -0.35
CA LEU A 299 12.51 13.08 -0.22
C LEU A 299 11.79 14.43 -0.31
N THR A 300 10.92 14.58 -1.31
CA THR A 300 10.23 15.85 -1.56
C THR A 300 9.19 16.12 -0.47
N SER A 301 8.23 15.22 -0.26
CA SER A 301 7.10 15.49 0.64
C SER A 301 7.44 15.37 2.13
N CYS A 302 8.39 14.50 2.51
CA CYS A 302 8.75 14.36 3.92
C CYS A 302 9.82 15.35 4.36
N CYS A 303 10.63 15.85 3.43
CA CYS A 303 11.80 16.64 3.77
C CYS A 303 11.72 18.05 3.14
N VAL A 304 11.69 18.15 1.82
CA VAL A 304 11.74 19.44 1.11
C VAL A 304 10.49 20.30 1.40
N ASP A 305 9.30 19.73 1.26
CA ASP A 305 8.03 20.44 1.47
C ASP A 305 7.89 20.91 2.93
N LYS A 306 8.30 20.08 3.89
CA LYS A 306 8.27 20.45 5.32
C LYS A 306 9.24 21.58 5.65
N LEU A 307 10.41 21.60 5.01
CA LEU A 307 11.34 22.73 5.10
C LEU A 307 10.73 24.02 4.56
N LEU A 308 10.04 23.95 3.41
CA LEU A 308 9.38 25.11 2.80
C LEU A 308 8.26 25.68 3.69
N ILE A 309 7.57 24.83 4.44
CA ILE A 309 6.45 25.22 5.33
C ILE A 309 6.96 25.73 6.71
N ASN A 310 8.28 25.76 6.96
CA ASN A 310 8.93 26.19 8.21
C ASN A 310 8.58 25.34 9.46
N GLU A 311 8.18 24.08 9.33
CA GLU A 311 8.06 23.17 10.47
C GLU A 311 9.46 22.66 10.88
N ASN A 312 9.84 22.79 12.16
CA ASN A 312 11.07 22.25 12.79
C ASN A 312 12.31 22.16 11.87
N LYS A 313 12.84 23.31 11.44
CA LYS A 313 13.93 23.40 10.44
C LYS A 313 15.17 22.54 10.75
N SER A 314 15.60 22.45 12.01
CA SER A 314 16.84 21.74 12.37
C SER A 314 16.75 20.22 12.20
N GLU A 315 15.68 19.58 12.68
CA GLU A 315 15.48 18.12 12.60
C GLU A 315 15.30 17.65 11.14
N ASN A 316 14.60 18.45 10.33
CA ASN A 316 14.41 18.17 8.90
C ASN A 316 15.72 18.25 8.12
N VAL A 317 16.62 19.17 8.47
CA VAL A 317 17.93 19.30 7.80
C VAL A 317 18.89 18.17 8.12
N GLU A 318 18.97 17.72 9.37
CA GLU A 318 19.80 16.56 9.72
C GLU A 318 19.34 15.30 8.97
N SER A 319 18.01 15.11 8.88
CA SER A 319 17.40 14.03 8.11
C SER A 319 17.77 14.09 6.62
N ILE A 320 17.74 15.29 6.01
CA ILE A 320 18.12 15.49 4.61
C ILE A 320 19.60 15.20 4.38
N ASN A 321 20.49 15.70 5.24
CA ASN A 321 21.92 15.46 5.14
C ASN A 321 22.26 13.97 5.23
N ASN A 322 21.59 13.24 6.13
CA ASN A 322 21.73 11.79 6.23
C ASN A 322 21.28 11.08 4.94
N ILE A 323 20.17 11.51 4.34
CA ILE A 323 19.66 10.93 3.08
C ILE A 323 20.60 11.23 1.92
N PHE A 324 21.06 12.48 1.76
CA PHE A 324 22.01 12.85 0.71
C PHE A 324 23.34 12.10 0.85
N SER A 325 23.83 11.94 2.08
CA SER A 325 25.04 11.15 2.34
C SER A 325 24.86 9.68 1.95
N LEU A 326 23.71 9.07 2.28
CA LEU A 326 23.38 7.70 1.86
C LEU A 326 23.33 7.56 0.33
N LEU A 327 22.70 8.51 -0.38
CA LEU A 327 22.63 8.48 -1.84
C LEU A 327 24.01 8.50 -2.51
N ILE A 328 24.94 9.28 -1.97
CA ILE A 328 26.29 9.39 -2.53
C ILE A 328 27.11 8.12 -2.32
N ILE A 329 26.85 7.41 -1.24
CA ILE A 329 27.45 6.09 -1.01
C ILE A 329 26.92 5.10 -2.04
N GLU A 330 25.61 5.09 -2.27
CA GLU A 330 24.92 4.17 -3.19
C GLU A 330 24.92 4.68 -4.65
N LYS A 331 26.12 4.88 -5.20
CA LYS A 331 26.37 5.50 -6.52
C LYS A 331 25.58 4.88 -7.69
N ARG A 332 25.29 3.59 -7.63
CA ARG A 332 24.56 2.89 -8.70
C ARG A 332 23.07 3.24 -8.69
N PHE A 333 22.47 3.32 -7.51
CA PHE A 333 21.11 3.84 -7.38
C PHE A 333 21.06 5.31 -7.79
N LEU A 334 22.01 6.13 -7.32
CA LEU A 334 22.06 7.55 -7.66
C LEU A 334 22.13 7.78 -9.18
N ALA A 335 22.92 7.00 -9.91
CA ALA A 335 22.96 7.08 -11.37
C ALA A 335 21.62 6.72 -12.04
N ALA A 336 20.87 5.76 -11.50
CA ALA A 336 19.54 5.41 -11.99
C ALA A 336 18.48 6.45 -11.59
N TYR A 337 18.62 7.06 -10.41
CA TYR A 337 17.76 8.15 -9.96
C TYR A 337 17.85 9.37 -10.90
N GLU A 338 19.07 9.72 -11.32
CA GLU A 338 19.35 10.81 -12.26
C GLU A 338 18.76 10.60 -13.67
N ASP A 339 18.19 9.43 -13.97
CA ASP A 339 17.42 9.22 -15.20
C ASP A 339 16.06 9.89 -15.18
N TYR A 340 15.48 10.03 -13.99
CA TYR A 340 14.09 10.44 -13.78
C TYR A 340 14.00 11.75 -13.01
N PHE A 341 14.92 12.00 -12.07
CA PHE A 341 14.89 13.14 -11.16
C PHE A 341 16.31 13.70 -10.97
N SER A 342 16.45 15.01 -10.75
CA SER A 342 17.75 15.62 -10.51
C SER A 342 17.97 15.92 -9.03
N LEU A 343 18.93 15.23 -8.41
CA LEU A 343 19.30 15.48 -7.01
C LEU A 343 19.90 16.89 -6.86
N VAL A 344 20.64 17.37 -7.86
CA VAL A 344 21.23 18.72 -7.86
C VAL A 344 20.15 19.79 -7.77
N GLN A 345 19.06 19.67 -8.52
CA GLN A 345 17.93 20.62 -8.44
C GLN A 345 17.27 20.62 -7.05
N ILE A 346 17.20 19.46 -6.39
CA ILE A 346 16.68 19.36 -5.02
C ILE A 346 17.63 20.03 -4.04
N ILE A 347 18.94 19.78 -4.15
CA ILE A 347 19.98 20.44 -3.33
C ILE A 347 19.91 21.95 -3.49
N ASP A 348 19.80 22.45 -4.71
CA ASP A 348 19.67 23.88 -5.01
C ASP A 348 18.41 24.47 -4.38
N THR A 349 17.28 23.75 -4.46
CA THR A 349 16.01 24.16 -3.83
C THR A 349 16.16 24.25 -2.31
N VAL A 350 16.81 23.27 -1.69
CA VAL A 350 17.07 23.27 -0.24
C VAL A 350 18.01 24.42 0.14
N HIS A 351 19.06 24.67 -0.62
CA HIS A 351 20.00 25.77 -0.37
C HIS A 351 19.34 27.15 -0.54
N GLN A 352 18.50 27.34 -1.56
CA GLN A 352 17.77 28.60 -1.74
C GLN A 352 16.74 28.87 -0.64
N THR A 353 16.18 27.80 -0.08
CA THR A 353 15.15 27.87 0.96
C THR A 353 15.77 27.97 2.37
N THR A 354 17.01 27.51 2.53
CA THR A 354 17.67 27.38 3.82
C THR A 354 19.13 27.81 3.75
N ASP A 355 19.56 28.70 4.66
CA ASP A 355 20.98 29.07 4.84
C ASP A 355 21.80 27.94 5.52
N LEU A 356 21.33 26.70 5.47
CA LEU A 356 21.79 25.60 6.32
C LEU A 356 22.73 24.62 5.60
N LEU A 357 22.77 24.63 4.27
CA LEU A 357 23.79 23.93 3.48
C LEU A 357 24.86 24.92 3.06
N ASP A 358 26.11 24.67 3.44
CA ASP A 358 27.23 25.48 3.00
C ASP A 358 27.70 25.11 1.58
N ASP A 359 28.46 26.02 0.95
CA ASP A 359 28.97 25.81 -0.41
C ASP A 359 29.87 24.57 -0.54
N GLN A 360 30.53 24.14 0.55
CA GLN A 360 31.38 22.95 0.54
C GLN A 360 30.55 21.67 0.51
N GLN A 361 29.46 21.62 1.27
CA GLN A 361 28.50 20.52 1.29
C GLN A 361 27.81 20.39 -0.07
N ILE A 362 27.35 21.50 -0.65
CA ILE A 362 26.72 21.50 -1.98
C ILE A 362 27.69 20.98 -3.03
N LYS A 363 28.94 21.44 -2.99
CA LYS A 363 29.98 20.96 -3.89
C LYS A 363 30.27 19.47 -3.69
N PHE A 364 30.40 19.02 -2.45
CA PHE A 364 30.57 17.61 -2.12
C PHE A 364 29.44 16.76 -2.71
N TYR A 365 28.19 17.21 -2.52
CA TYR A 365 27.04 16.45 -3.01
C TYR A 365 26.99 16.41 -4.55
N THR A 366 27.21 17.56 -5.19
CA THR A 366 27.22 17.71 -6.64
C THR A 366 28.34 16.90 -7.30
N ASP A 367 29.53 16.89 -6.72
CA ASP A 367 30.66 16.10 -7.23
C ASP A 367 30.42 14.60 -7.03
N GLY A 368 29.71 14.20 -5.97
CA GLY A 368 29.25 12.81 -5.79
C GLY A 368 28.29 12.35 -6.89
N VAL A 369 27.33 13.21 -7.29
CA VAL A 369 26.42 12.94 -8.41
C VAL A 369 27.19 12.75 -9.72
N LYS A 370 28.14 13.64 -10.02
CA LYS A 370 28.98 13.53 -11.23
C LYS A 370 29.75 12.20 -11.25
N GLN A 371 30.39 11.83 -10.14
CA GLN A 371 31.11 10.56 -10.04
C GLN A 371 30.21 9.35 -10.26
N ALA A 372 28.99 9.37 -9.74
CA ALA A 372 28.02 8.28 -9.93
C ALA A 372 27.65 8.12 -11.42
N ILE A 373 27.37 9.24 -12.10
CA ILE A 373 27.08 9.26 -13.54
C ILE A 373 28.29 8.83 -14.36
N GLU A 374 29.51 9.25 -14.01
CA GLU A 374 30.74 8.84 -14.71
C GLU A 374 31.00 7.34 -14.59
N LEU A 375 30.76 6.75 -13.41
CA LEU A 375 31.00 5.33 -13.16
C LEU A 375 29.96 4.41 -13.79
N TYR A 376 28.68 4.78 -13.70
CA TYR A 376 27.58 3.88 -14.08
C TYR A 376 26.80 4.33 -15.31
N GLY A 377 27.02 5.57 -15.79
CA GLY A 377 26.24 6.20 -16.85
C GLY A 377 24.77 6.42 -16.45
N THR A 378 24.07 7.29 -17.17
CA THR A 378 22.61 7.19 -17.25
C THR A 378 22.29 6.07 -18.28
N PRO A 379 21.39 5.10 -18.03
CA PRO A 379 20.87 4.15 -19.01
C PRO A 379 20.38 4.82 -20.30
N SER A 380 19.90 6.06 -20.23
CA SER A 380 19.60 6.91 -21.41
C SER A 380 20.85 7.22 -22.25
N CYS A 381 22.02 7.36 -21.63
CA CYS A 381 23.32 7.45 -22.32
C CYS A 381 23.80 6.09 -22.82
N LYS A 382 23.60 5.01 -22.05
CA LYS A 382 24.03 3.66 -22.44
C LYS A 382 23.26 3.09 -23.65
N ARG A 383 21.97 3.40 -23.81
CA ARG A 383 21.22 3.04 -25.04
C ARG A 383 21.74 3.77 -26.28
N LYS A 384 22.27 4.99 -26.15
CA LYS A 384 22.91 5.72 -27.25
C LYS A 384 24.33 5.21 -27.55
N LEU A 385 25.06 4.77 -26.52
CA LEU A 385 26.41 4.21 -26.66
C LEU A 385 26.44 2.78 -27.21
N SER A 386 25.32 2.04 -27.17
CA SER A 386 25.18 0.75 -27.86
C SER A 386 24.70 0.84 -29.31
N SER A 387 24.23 2.02 -29.76
CA SER A 387 23.83 2.26 -31.16
C SER A 387 24.89 2.99 -31.99
N GLU A 388 25.99 3.40 -31.38
CA GLU A 388 27.12 4.02 -32.07
C GLU A 388 28.42 3.35 -31.60
N GLN A 389 28.88 2.33 -32.33
CA GLN A 389 30.26 2.25 -32.80
C GLN A 389 30.42 1.17 -33.90
N PRO A 390 31.37 1.36 -34.83
CA PRO A 390 31.17 1.14 -36.25
C PRO A 390 32.13 0.09 -36.85
N SER A 391 31.66 -0.72 -37.79
CA SER A 391 32.18 -0.89 -39.17
C SER A 391 31.18 -1.71 -39.98
#